data_AF-A0A497CUR6-F1
#
_entry.id   AF-A0A497CUR6-F1
#
_cell.length_a   1.000
_cell.length_b   1.000
_cell.length_c   1.000
_cell.angle_alpha   90.00
_cell.angle_beta   90.00
_cell.angle_gamma   90.00
#
_symmetry.space_group_name_H-M   'P 1'
#
loop_
_entity.id
_entity.type
_entity.pdbx_description
1 polymer ?
#
loop_
_entity_poly.entity_id
_entity_poly.type
_entity_poly.pdbx_seq_one_letter_code
_entity_poly.pdbx_strand_id
1 'polypeptide(L)'
;MKYDDEFEMPEGDFIPGIYNYCDAWCDRCIYTDKCMNYASRDVFRREIDASDHIKASMEENKDFWDEINKIVEETAVLIDEEIPLIKEETFSVFDDLEFDEDVKEAMEEHEKIREKAKKQDVSKMALKYEKAI
;
A
#
# COMPACT_ATOMS: atom_id res chain seq x y z
N MET A 1 8.30 1.43 33.08
CA MET A 1 8.25 0.57 31.89
C MET A 1 9.01 -0.69 32.26
N LYS A 2 8.30 -1.74 32.70
CA LYS A 2 8.90 -3.07 32.79
C LYS A 2 8.89 -3.59 31.35
N TYR A 3 10.06 -3.87 30.80
CA TYR A 3 10.10 -4.72 29.62
C TYR A 3 9.72 -6.10 30.14
N ASP A 4 8.57 -6.61 29.72
CA ASP A 4 8.21 -7.99 30.00
C ASP A 4 9.23 -8.85 29.26
N ASP A 5 10.13 -9.48 30.02
CA ASP A 5 11.28 -10.26 29.57
C ASP A 5 10.89 -11.61 28.90
N GLU A 6 9.63 -11.78 28.49
CA GLU A 6 9.07 -13.03 27.95
C GLU A 6 8.81 -12.94 26.43
N PHE A 7 9.62 -12.18 25.69
CA PHE A 7 9.58 -12.25 24.23
C PHE A 7 10.27 -13.53 23.73
N GLU A 8 9.48 -14.56 23.43
CA GLU A 8 9.97 -15.78 22.80
C GLU A 8 10.33 -15.54 21.34
N MET A 9 11.63 -15.37 21.08
CA MET A 9 12.16 -15.39 19.73
C MET A 9 11.94 -16.78 19.11
N PRO A 10 11.42 -16.87 17.87
CA PRO A 10 11.31 -18.16 17.21
C PRO A 10 12.70 -18.78 17.05
N GLU A 11 12.82 -20.08 17.32
CA GLU A 11 14.04 -20.85 17.08
C GLU A 11 14.07 -21.36 15.63
N GLY A 12 15.24 -21.31 14.98
CA GLY A 12 15.39 -21.79 13.61
C GLY A 12 16.75 -21.47 12.98
N ASP A 13 17.04 -22.15 11.87
CA ASP A 13 18.22 -21.89 11.04
C ASP A 13 17.95 -20.71 10.09
N PHE A 14 17.94 -19.50 10.66
CA PHE A 14 17.65 -18.27 9.94
C PHE A 14 18.88 -17.67 9.27
N ILE A 15 18.66 -17.01 8.14
CA ILE A 15 19.71 -16.24 7.46
C ILE A 15 20.00 -14.97 8.29
N PRO A 16 21.25 -14.77 8.80
CA PRO A 16 21.59 -13.60 9.58
C PRO A 16 21.38 -12.31 8.76
N GLY A 17 20.72 -11.32 9.36
CA GLY A 17 20.49 -10.03 8.71
C GLY A 17 19.47 -10.04 7.58
N ILE A 18 18.72 -11.13 7.37
CA ILE A 18 17.69 -11.23 6.32
C ILE A 18 16.66 -10.09 6.38
N TYR A 19 16.39 -9.57 7.58
CA TYR A 19 15.50 -8.44 7.80
C TYR A 19 15.94 -7.15 7.10
N ASN A 20 17.23 -6.98 6.80
CA ASN A 20 17.74 -5.83 6.05
C ASN A 20 17.45 -5.91 4.55
N TYR A 21 17.13 -7.10 4.05
CA TYR A 21 16.92 -7.38 2.62
C TYR A 21 15.50 -7.87 2.32
N CYS A 22 14.66 -7.93 3.35
CA CYS A 22 13.27 -8.33 3.27
C CYS A 22 12.44 -7.15 2.75
N ASP A 23 11.79 -7.34 1.60
CA ASP A 23 10.83 -6.40 0.99
C ASP A 23 9.40 -6.53 1.56
N ALA A 24 9.26 -7.34 2.63
CA ALA A 24 7.99 -7.68 3.27
C ALA A 24 7.01 -8.44 2.36
N TRP A 25 7.45 -8.99 1.23
CA TRP A 25 6.70 -9.95 0.42
C TRP A 25 6.98 -11.40 0.84
N CYS A 26 7.08 -11.64 2.14
CA CYS A 26 7.44 -12.94 2.70
C CYS A 26 6.48 -14.07 2.28
N ASP A 27 5.21 -13.76 1.98
CA ASP A 27 4.23 -14.75 1.50
C ASP A 27 4.56 -15.35 0.12
N ARG A 28 5.47 -14.72 -0.63
CA ARG A 28 5.97 -15.19 -1.93
C ARG A 28 7.49 -15.44 -1.95
N CYS A 29 8.16 -15.25 -0.82
CA CYS A 29 9.61 -15.34 -0.73
C CYS A 29 10.07 -16.80 -0.83
N ILE A 30 11.20 -17.04 -1.50
CA ILE A 30 11.81 -18.38 -1.58
C ILE A 30 12.56 -18.79 -0.30
N TYR A 31 12.82 -17.82 0.58
CA TYR A 31 13.56 -18.01 1.84
C TYR A 31 12.64 -18.00 3.06
N THR A 32 11.34 -18.22 2.89
CA THR A 32 10.34 -18.14 3.95
C THR A 32 10.65 -19.05 5.13
N ASP A 33 11.22 -20.24 4.87
CA ASP A 33 11.66 -21.21 5.88
C ASP A 33 12.87 -20.75 6.70
N LYS A 34 13.66 -19.80 6.17
CA LYS A 34 14.86 -19.23 6.80
C LYS A 34 14.71 -17.75 7.16
N CYS A 35 13.51 -17.18 7.03
CA CYS A 35 13.23 -15.78 7.27
C CYS A 35 12.73 -15.56 8.70
N MET A 36 13.57 -14.98 9.55
CA MET A 36 13.20 -14.64 10.92
C MET A 36 12.00 -13.68 10.97
N ASN A 37 11.91 -12.70 10.06
CA ASN A 37 10.74 -11.81 9.97
C ASN A 37 9.44 -12.57 9.71
N TYR A 38 9.49 -13.60 8.86
CA TYR A 38 8.31 -14.41 8.59
C TYR A 38 7.94 -15.28 9.79
N ALA A 39 8.92 -15.95 10.41
CA ALA A 39 8.70 -16.78 11.59
C ALA A 39 8.15 -15.97 12.79
N SER A 40 8.65 -14.75 13.00
CA SER A 40 8.20 -13.86 14.07
C SER A 40 6.79 -13.30 13.84
N ARG A 41 6.26 -13.32 12.60
CA ARG A 41 4.95 -12.76 12.26
C ARG A 41 3.82 -13.39 13.08
N ASP A 42 3.84 -14.70 13.24
CA ASP A 42 2.80 -15.42 13.99
C ASP A 42 2.91 -15.18 15.50
N VAL A 43 4.13 -14.99 16.02
CA VAL A 43 4.36 -14.64 17.42
C VAL A 43 3.79 -13.25 17.70
N PHE A 44 4.18 -12.24 16.91
CA PHE A 44 3.64 -10.88 17.04
C PHE A 44 2.13 -10.83 16.88
N ARG A 45 1.57 -11.58 15.93
CA ARG A 45 0.12 -11.62 15.72
C ARG A 45 -0.62 -12.19 16.92
N ARG A 46 -0.11 -13.28 17.51
CA ARG A 46 -0.70 -13.85 18.73
C ARG A 46 -0.60 -12.90 19.92
N GLU A 47 0.53 -12.22 20.09
CA GLU A 47 0.69 -11.21 21.15
C GLU A 47 -0.30 -10.05 20.97
N ILE A 48 -0.44 -9.52 19.76
CA ILE A 48 -1.41 -8.48 19.42
C ILE A 48 -2.84 -8.96 19.71
N ASP A 49 -3.19 -10.17 19.27
CA ASP A 49 -4.54 -10.72 19.44
C ASP A 49 -4.86 -11.09 20.91
N ALA A 50 -3.84 -11.47 21.70
CA ALA A 50 -3.92 -11.78 23.12
C ALA A 50 -3.81 -10.54 24.03
N SER A 51 -3.37 -9.40 23.49
CA SER A 51 -3.28 -8.15 24.24
C SER A 51 -4.68 -7.58 24.47
N ASP A 52 -5.20 -7.79 25.68
CA ASP A 52 -6.44 -7.15 26.14
C ASP A 52 -6.36 -5.62 26.07
N HIS A 53 -5.15 -5.04 26.12
CA HIS A 53 -4.94 -3.61 25.94
C HIS A 53 -5.40 -3.10 24.57
N ILE A 54 -5.29 -3.89 23.49
CA ILE A 54 -5.73 -3.45 22.16
C ILE A 54 -7.25 -3.47 22.05
N LYS A 55 -7.90 -4.52 22.57
CA LYS A 55 -9.36 -4.63 22.59
C LYS A 55 -10.00 -3.61 23.54
N ALA A 56 -9.44 -3.45 24.74
CA ALA A 56 -9.84 -2.44 25.70
C ALA A 56 -9.62 -1.04 25.12
N SER A 57 -8.47 -0.78 24.48
CA SER A 57 -8.17 0.52 23.88
C SER A 57 -9.14 0.92 22.77
N MET A 58 -9.71 0.00 21.99
CA MET A 58 -10.70 0.36 20.97
C MET A 58 -12.03 0.82 21.58
N GLU A 59 -12.53 0.11 22.59
CA GLU A 59 -13.76 0.47 23.30
C GLU A 59 -13.55 1.72 24.19
N GLU A 60 -12.42 1.80 24.89
CA GLU A 60 -12.04 2.94 25.74
C GLU A 60 -11.74 4.20 24.92
N ASN A 61 -11.15 4.08 23.73
CA ASN A 61 -10.91 5.19 22.82
C ASN A 61 -12.07 5.42 21.84
N LYS A 62 -13.22 4.76 22.03
CA LYS A 62 -14.37 4.91 21.13
C LYS A 62 -14.74 6.37 20.95
N ASP A 63 -14.78 7.15 22.02
CA ASP A 63 -15.11 8.58 21.97
C ASP A 63 -14.08 9.39 21.16
N PHE A 64 -12.79 9.05 21.28
CA PHE A 64 -11.72 9.65 20.48
C PHE A 64 -11.87 9.32 18.99
N TRP A 65 -12.16 8.06 18.67
CA TRP A 65 -12.35 7.63 17.28
C TRP A 65 -13.65 8.18 16.67
N ASP A 66 -14.72 8.31 17.47
CA ASP A 66 -15.96 8.97 17.06
C ASP A 66 -15.72 10.45 16.74
N GLU A 67 -14.88 11.14 17.53
CA GLU A 67 -14.47 12.52 17.24
C GLU A 67 -13.65 12.63 15.95
N ILE A 68 -12.67 11.74 15.74
CA ILE A 68 -11.90 11.69 14.49
C ILE A 68 -12.81 11.42 13.29
N ASN A 69 -13.69 10.43 13.38
CA ASN A 69 -14.64 10.10 12.31
C ASN A 69 -15.52 11.31 11.99
N LYS A 70 -16.04 11.99 13.02
CA LYS A 70 -16.84 13.21 12.83
C LYS A 70 -16.06 14.30 12.11
N ILE A 71 -14.82 14.58 12.51
CA ILE A 71 -13.99 15.60 11.84
C ILE A 71 -13.73 15.22 10.38
N VAL A 72 -13.42 13.95 10.12
CA VAL A 72 -13.18 13.44 8.76
C VAL A 72 -14.45 13.53 7.92
N GLU A 73 -15.61 13.18 8.45
CA GLU A 73 -16.91 13.31 7.77
C GLU A 73 -17.26 14.76 7.47
N GLU A 74 -17.13 15.65 8.45
CA GLU A 74 -17.35 17.10 8.26
C GLU A 74 -16.39 17.65 7.20
N THR A 75 -15.12 17.26 7.26
CA THR A 75 -14.12 17.65 6.26
C THR A 75 -14.43 17.05 4.90
N ALA A 76 -14.94 15.82 4.82
CA ALA A 76 -15.33 15.20 3.55
C ALA A 76 -16.53 15.90 2.92
N VAL A 77 -17.48 16.40 3.72
CA VAL A 77 -18.58 17.24 3.23
C VAL A 77 -18.05 18.57 2.71
N LEU A 78 -17.17 19.25 3.47
CA LEU A 78 -16.55 20.49 3.00
C LEU A 78 -15.74 20.29 1.71
N ILE A 79 -15.00 19.19 1.64
CA ILE A 79 -14.31 18.74 0.43
C ILE A 79 -15.35 18.52 -0.68
N ASP A 80 -16.44 17.78 -0.50
CA ASP A 80 -17.41 17.52 -1.57
C ASP A 80 -18.23 18.76 -1.97
N GLU A 81 -18.41 19.73 -1.06
CA GLU A 81 -19.06 21.02 -1.27
C GLU A 81 -18.13 22.08 -1.91
N GLU A 82 -16.82 22.00 -1.70
CA GLU A 82 -15.79 22.83 -2.38
C GLU A 82 -15.24 22.15 -3.66
N ILE A 83 -15.36 20.82 -3.77
CA ILE A 83 -15.03 19.96 -4.92
C ILE A 83 -16.23 19.61 -5.87
N PRO A 84 -17.35 20.37 -5.96
CA PRO A 84 -18.22 20.31 -7.14
C PRO A 84 -17.45 20.67 -8.42
N LEU A 85 -16.35 21.41 -8.29
CA LEU A 85 -15.49 21.85 -9.39
C LEU A 85 -14.58 20.75 -9.97
N ILE A 86 -14.51 19.54 -9.39
CA ILE A 86 -13.67 18.43 -9.94
C ILE A 86 -14.51 17.28 -10.50
N LYS A 87 -15.81 17.19 -10.15
CA LYS A 87 -16.69 16.12 -10.64
C LYS A 87 -17.23 16.35 -12.06
N GLU A 88 -17.38 17.60 -12.49
CA GLU A 88 -17.80 17.92 -13.87
C GLU A 88 -16.70 18.59 -14.71
N GLU A 89 -15.71 19.22 -14.06
CA GLU A 89 -14.48 19.61 -14.71
C GLU A 89 -13.40 18.67 -14.19
N THR A 90 -13.13 17.61 -14.94
CA THR A 90 -11.76 17.10 -15.00
C THR A 90 -10.86 18.32 -15.06
N PHE A 91 -10.12 18.58 -14.00
CA PHE A 91 -9.13 19.64 -13.84
C PHE A 91 -8.42 19.89 -15.19
N SER A 92 -9.00 20.76 -16.00
CA SER A 92 -8.59 21.03 -17.39
C SER A 92 -7.41 21.98 -17.43
N VAL A 93 -6.80 22.22 -16.25
CA VAL A 93 -5.53 22.91 -16.11
C VAL A 93 -4.46 22.25 -17.00
N PHE A 94 -4.62 21.00 -17.42
CA PHE A 94 -3.75 20.37 -18.43
C PHE A 94 -4.31 20.35 -19.86
N ASP A 95 -5.61 20.57 -20.06
CA ASP A 95 -6.25 20.59 -21.39
C ASP A 95 -6.01 21.95 -22.09
N ASP A 96 -5.93 23.05 -21.32
CA ASP A 96 -5.65 24.40 -21.83
C ASP A 96 -4.17 24.79 -21.78
N LEU A 97 -3.28 23.90 -21.31
CA LEU A 97 -1.85 24.13 -21.44
C LEU A 97 -1.44 23.86 -22.89
N GLU A 98 -1.09 24.93 -23.61
CA GLU A 98 -0.32 24.80 -24.84
C GLU A 98 1.02 24.16 -24.51
N PHE A 99 1.08 22.83 -24.60
CA PHE A 99 2.32 22.10 -24.54
C PHE A 99 3.24 22.63 -25.64
N ASP A 100 4.48 22.93 -25.25
CA ASP A 100 5.57 23.25 -26.18
C ASP A 100 5.65 22.15 -27.26
N GLU A 101 6.06 22.53 -28.47
CA GLU A 101 6.21 21.61 -29.61
C GLU A 101 7.08 20.41 -29.24
N ASP A 102 8.13 20.63 -28.45
CA ASP A 102 9.03 19.57 -27.94
C ASP A 102 8.29 18.55 -27.05
N VAL A 103 7.35 19.03 -26.22
CA VAL A 103 6.57 18.17 -25.32
C VAL A 103 5.57 17.34 -26.11
N LYS A 104 4.92 17.93 -27.13
CA LYS A 104 4.00 17.21 -28.03
C LYS A 104 4.74 16.11 -28.79
N GLU A 105 5.91 16.41 -29.35
CA GLU A 105 6.72 15.43 -30.06
C GLU A 105 7.14 14.27 -29.14
N ALA A 106 7.62 14.57 -27.93
CA ALA A 106 7.99 13.55 -26.95
C ALA A 106 6.81 12.65 -26.55
N MET A 107 5.61 13.23 -26.40
CA MET A 107 4.38 12.48 -26.11
C MET A 107 4.00 11.55 -27.26
N GLU A 108 4.08 12.02 -28.51
CA GLU A 108 3.82 11.18 -29.69
C GLU A 108 4.82 10.03 -29.82
N GLU A 109 6.11 10.28 -29.56
CA GLU A 109 7.13 9.25 -29.57
C GLU A 109 6.84 8.19 -28.48
N HIS A 110 6.53 8.64 -27.27
CA HIS A 110 6.19 7.76 -26.17
C HIS A 110 4.95 6.91 -26.46
N GLU A 111 3.92 7.47 -27.10
CA GLU A 111 2.73 6.70 -27.50
C GLU A 111 3.06 5.65 -28.57
N LYS A 112 3.93 5.98 -29.54
CA LYS A 112 4.44 5.01 -30.53
C LYS A 112 5.19 3.86 -29.84
N ILE A 113 5.96 4.14 -28.80
CA ILE A 113 6.65 3.13 -27.98
C ILE A 113 5.63 2.26 -27.23
N ARG A 114 4.63 2.88 -26.59
CA ARG A 114 3.55 2.16 -25.89
C ARG A 114 2.81 1.21 -26.81
N GLU A 115 2.44 1.66 -28.01
CA GLU A 115 1.75 0.82 -28.99
C GLU A 115 2.60 -0.36 -29.48
N LYS A 116 3.91 -0.16 -29.64
CA LYS A 116 4.83 -1.27 -29.92
C LYS A 116 4.92 -2.23 -28.74
N ALA A 117 5.03 -1.73 -27.52
CA ALA A 117 5.10 -2.54 -26.30
C ALA A 117 3.84 -3.39 -26.13
N LYS A 118 2.63 -2.81 -26.27
CA LYS A 118 1.34 -3.54 -26.22
C LYS A 118 1.27 -4.71 -27.21
N LYS A 119 1.96 -4.60 -28.35
CA LYS A 119 2.01 -5.66 -29.38
C LYS A 119 3.00 -6.77 -29.06
N GLN A 120 3.91 -6.60 -28.10
CA GLN A 120 4.84 -7.64 -27.68
C GLN A 120 4.13 -8.78 -26.95
N ASP A 121 4.64 -10.00 -27.16
CA ASP A 121 4.02 -11.20 -26.60
C ASP A 121 4.12 -11.27 -25.07
N VAL A 122 5.19 -10.72 -24.50
CA VAL A 122 5.35 -10.58 -23.04
C VAL A 122 4.25 -9.69 -22.46
N SER A 123 3.99 -8.53 -23.07
CA SER A 123 2.92 -7.62 -22.64
C SER A 123 1.54 -8.25 -22.78
N LYS A 124 1.29 -8.97 -23.88
CA LYS A 124 0.03 -9.73 -24.05
C LYS A 124 -0.15 -10.82 -22.98
N MET A 125 0.92 -11.53 -22.62
CA MET A 125 0.85 -12.57 -21.57
C MET A 125 0.67 -11.99 -20.18
N ALA A 126 1.33 -10.87 -19.86
CA ALA A 126 1.14 -10.18 -18.59
C ALA A 126 -0.32 -9.74 -18.40
N LEU A 127 -0.93 -9.15 -19.44
CA LEU A 127 -2.35 -8.76 -19.42
C LEU A 127 -3.31 -9.95 -19.29
N LYS A 128 -2.95 -11.11 -19.84
CA LYS A 128 -3.75 -12.34 -19.66
C LYS A 128 -3.65 -12.87 -18.23
N TYR A 129 -2.46 -12.80 -17.63
CA TYR A 129 -2.23 -13.22 -16.26
C TYR A 129 -2.98 -12.34 -15.25
N GLU A 130 -2.94 -11.02 -15.45
CA GLU A 130 -3.70 -10.05 -14.65
C GLU A 130 -5.20 -10.39 -14.61
N LYS A 131 -5.79 -10.73 -15.76
CA LYS A 131 -7.22 -11.07 -15.87
C LYS A 131 -7.60 -12.46 -15.35
N ALA A 132 -6.61 -13.30 -15.04
CA ALA A 132 -6.82 -14.67 -14.58
C ALA A 132 -6.74 -14.80 -13.05
N ILE A 133 -6.42 -13.70 -12.35
CA ILE A 133 -6.48 -13.55 -10.89
C ILE A 133 -7.76 -12.78 -10.54
#